data_AF-F8NX85-F1
#
_entry.id   AF-F8NX85-F1
#
_cell.length_a   1.000
_cell.length_b   1.000
_cell.length_c   1.000
_cell.angle_alpha   90.00
_cell.angle_beta   90.00
_cell.angle_gamma   90.00
#
_symmetry.space_group_name_H-M   'P 1'
#
loop_
_entity.id
_entity.type
_entity.pdbx_description
1 polymer ?
#
loop_
_entity_poly.entity_id
_entity_poly.type
_entity_poly.pdbx_seq_one_letter_code
_entity_poly.pdbx_strand_id
1 'polypeptide(L)'
;MTAATESDAGQYVLDERYYNLGQEETAFFKAQTGIHNDDELKTHILAIQEKAWKIHPYRCIRRFAFTSLKISRLPAYEQVLRLGRDHQDAILLDIGCCFGNDIRKAVADGFPVSRALASDLHQSFGHWDM
;
A
#
# COMPACT_ATOMS: atom_id res chain seq x y z
N MET A 1 -9.93 13.60 -33.17
CA MET A 1 -9.07 12.43 -33.44
C MET A 1 -7.64 12.92 -33.32
N THR A 2 -7.11 12.89 -32.11
CA THR A 2 -5.80 13.45 -31.77
C THR A 2 -5.07 12.37 -31.00
N ALA A 3 -3.89 12.02 -31.51
CA ALA A 3 -3.10 10.87 -31.13
C ALA A 3 -2.84 10.83 -29.63
N ALA A 4 -3.15 9.69 -29.01
CA ALA A 4 -2.57 9.32 -27.74
C ALA A 4 -1.06 9.14 -27.97
N THR A 5 -0.27 9.93 -27.27
CA THR A 5 1.18 9.76 -27.18
C THR A 5 1.45 8.37 -26.62
N GLU A 6 2.01 7.50 -27.46
CA GLU A 6 2.61 6.24 -27.05
C GLU A 6 3.60 6.53 -25.92
N SER A 7 3.32 6.00 -24.73
CA SER A 7 4.24 6.10 -23.61
C SER A 7 5.43 5.21 -23.90
N ASP A 8 6.62 5.77 -23.72
CA ASP A 8 7.92 5.09 -23.66
C ASP A 8 7.93 4.10 -22.48
N ALA A 9 7.23 2.99 -22.63
CA ALA A 9 7.33 1.82 -21.78
C ALA A 9 8.55 1.01 -22.24
N GLY A 10 9.76 1.57 -22.10
CA GLY A 10 10.97 0.77 -22.06
C GLY A 10 10.73 -0.38 -21.07
N GLN A 11 10.88 -1.64 -21.53
CA GLN A 11 10.44 -2.87 -20.86
C GLN A 11 10.93 -2.96 -19.40
N TYR A 12 10.20 -2.35 -18.48
CA TYR A 12 10.45 -2.50 -17.06
C TYR A 12 9.89 -3.85 -16.65
N VAL A 13 10.76 -4.78 -16.25
CA VAL A 13 10.37 -6.08 -15.69
C VAL A 13 10.28 -6.01 -14.16
N LEU A 14 9.49 -6.90 -13.58
CA LEU A 14 9.50 -7.18 -12.15
C LEU A 14 10.84 -7.80 -11.77
N ASP A 15 11.33 -7.46 -10.58
CA ASP A 15 12.64 -7.87 -10.11
C ASP A 15 12.64 -7.97 -8.59
N GLU A 16 12.92 -9.18 -8.09
CA GLU A 16 12.94 -9.47 -6.66
C GLU A 16 14.04 -8.70 -5.91
N ARG A 17 15.05 -8.16 -6.59
CA ARG A 17 16.11 -7.37 -5.95
C ARG A 17 15.59 -6.11 -5.26
N TYR A 18 14.38 -5.66 -5.60
CA TYR A 18 13.72 -4.54 -4.92
C TYR A 18 12.92 -4.97 -3.68
N TYR A 19 12.72 -6.26 -3.45
CA TYR A 19 12.01 -6.75 -2.27
C TYR A 19 12.87 -6.51 -1.03
N ASN A 20 12.35 -5.70 -0.11
CA ASN A 20 12.98 -5.42 1.17
C ASN A 20 11.92 -4.98 2.18
N LEU A 21 11.64 -5.82 3.18
CA LEU A 21 10.78 -5.45 4.31
C LEU A 21 11.63 -5.19 5.55
N GLY A 22 11.40 -4.05 6.19
CA GLY A 22 11.92 -3.79 7.53
C GLY A 22 11.18 -4.61 8.58
N GLN A 23 11.66 -4.57 9.83
CA GLN A 23 11.01 -5.31 10.93
C GLN A 23 9.57 -4.85 11.18
N GLU A 24 9.29 -3.55 11.04
CA GLU A 24 7.96 -2.98 11.19
C GLU A 24 7.02 -3.46 10.08
N GLU A 25 7.44 -3.36 8.82
CA GLU A 25 6.67 -3.89 7.68
C GLU A 25 6.40 -5.39 7.84
N THR A 26 7.41 -6.18 8.18
CA THR A 26 7.26 -7.61 8.37
C THR A 26 6.22 -7.89 9.47
N ALA A 27 6.36 -7.27 10.65
CA ALA A 27 5.39 -7.46 11.72
C ALA A 27 3.97 -7.04 11.31
N PHE A 28 3.84 -5.92 10.60
CA PHE A 28 2.55 -5.44 10.11
C PHE A 28 1.89 -6.43 9.13
N PHE A 29 2.59 -6.85 8.09
CA PHE A 29 2.02 -7.77 7.10
C PHE A 29 1.74 -9.16 7.67
N LYS A 30 2.55 -9.66 8.62
CA LYS A 30 2.22 -10.89 9.34
C LYS A 30 0.91 -10.77 10.11
N ALA A 31 0.67 -9.61 10.74
CA ALA A 31 -0.56 -9.34 11.48
C ALA A 31 -1.77 -9.19 10.55
N GLN A 32 -1.61 -8.57 9.37
CA GLN A 32 -2.72 -8.39 8.42
C GLN A 32 -3.05 -9.67 7.66
N THR A 33 -2.05 -10.42 7.22
CA THR A 33 -2.25 -11.65 6.40
C THR A 33 -2.46 -12.92 7.22
N GLY A 34 -2.00 -12.94 8.48
CA GLY A 34 -1.91 -14.16 9.29
C GLY A 34 -0.78 -15.10 8.88
N ILE A 35 0.06 -14.75 7.91
CA ILE A 35 1.21 -15.55 7.48
C ILE A 35 2.39 -15.25 8.39
N HIS A 36 2.86 -16.20 9.18
CA HIS A 36 3.93 -15.96 10.17
C HIS A 36 5.33 -16.36 9.70
N ASN A 37 5.45 -17.16 8.63
CA ASN A 37 6.72 -17.54 8.02
C ASN A 37 7.19 -16.44 7.05
N ASP A 38 8.47 -16.05 7.11
CA ASP A 38 9.02 -14.96 6.29
C ASP A 38 9.08 -15.30 4.80
N ASP A 39 9.41 -16.54 4.45
CA ASP A 39 9.49 -16.99 3.07
C ASP A 39 8.11 -17.14 2.43
N GLU A 40 7.13 -17.62 3.19
CA GLU A 40 5.72 -17.67 2.77
C GLU A 40 5.16 -16.26 2.58
N LEU A 41 5.46 -15.33 3.50
CA LEU A 41 5.05 -13.93 3.38
C LEU A 41 5.67 -13.28 2.15
N LYS A 42 6.97 -13.49 1.92
CA LYS A 42 7.66 -13.02 0.70
C LYS A 42 6.96 -13.57 -0.55
N THR A 43 6.71 -14.87 -0.60
CA THR A 43 6.06 -15.54 -1.74
C THR A 43 4.67 -14.95 -2.01
N HIS A 44 3.90 -14.70 -0.96
CA HIS A 44 2.58 -14.07 -1.06
C HIS A 44 2.66 -12.66 -1.64
N ILE A 45 3.57 -11.82 -1.16
CA ILE A 45 3.77 -10.45 -1.64
C ILE A 45 4.23 -10.42 -3.10
N LEU A 46 5.14 -11.32 -3.50
CA LEU A 46 5.56 -11.47 -4.90
C LEU A 46 4.38 -11.83 -5.81
N ALA A 47 3.53 -12.78 -5.39
CA ALA A 47 2.35 -13.16 -6.15
C ALA A 47 1.35 -11.99 -6.30
N ILE A 48 1.19 -11.16 -5.27
CA ILE A 48 0.35 -9.95 -5.34
C ILE A 48 0.97 -8.93 -6.29
N GLN A 49 2.29 -8.72 -6.24
CA GLN A 49 2.98 -7.82 -7.17
C GLN A 49 2.74 -8.24 -8.62
N GLU A 50 2.90 -9.53 -8.95
CA GLU A 50 2.67 -10.06 -10.30
C GLU A 50 1.23 -9.86 -10.78
N LYS A 51 0.25 -10.12 -9.91
CA LYS A 51 -1.17 -9.92 -10.22
C LYS A 51 -1.48 -8.45 -10.48
N ALA A 52 -0.98 -7.56 -9.63
CA ALA A 52 -1.20 -6.12 -9.75
C ALA A 52 -0.47 -5.51 -10.96
N TRP A 53 0.71 -6.02 -11.31
CA TRP A 53 1.47 -5.60 -12.48
C TRP A 53 0.70 -5.84 -13.79
N LYS A 54 -0.10 -6.91 -13.85
CA LYS A 54 -0.97 -7.22 -15.00
C LYS A 54 -2.17 -6.27 -15.13
N ILE A 55 -2.59 -5.63 -14.03
CA ILE A 55 -3.64 -4.61 -14.05
C ILE A 55 -3.07 -3.30 -14.55
N HIS A 56 -2.03 -2.79 -13.89
CA HIS A 56 -1.34 -1.59 -14.32
C HIS A 56 0.11 -1.56 -13.82
N PRO A 57 1.10 -1.28 -14.69
CA PRO A 57 2.53 -1.35 -14.35
C PRO A 57 3.03 -0.11 -13.57
N TYR A 58 2.48 0.18 -12.39
CA TYR A 58 2.95 1.30 -11.57
C TYR A 58 4.37 1.09 -11.05
N ARG A 59 5.17 2.17 -11.05
CA ARG A 59 6.52 2.16 -10.46
C ARG A 59 6.51 1.73 -8.99
N CYS A 60 5.46 2.06 -8.23
CA CYS A 60 5.33 1.64 -6.84
C CYS A 60 5.16 0.12 -6.69
N ILE A 61 4.44 -0.54 -7.61
CA ILE A 61 4.30 -2.00 -7.67
C ILE A 61 5.65 -2.64 -7.99
N ARG A 62 6.32 -2.20 -9.06
CA ARG A 62 7.63 -2.74 -9.46
C ARG A 62 8.68 -2.73 -8.35
N ARG A 63 8.69 -1.67 -7.54
CA ARG A 63 9.72 -1.44 -6.51
C ARG A 63 9.28 -1.85 -5.11
N PHE A 64 8.15 -2.54 -4.96
CA PHE A 64 7.55 -2.84 -3.66
C PHE A 64 7.32 -1.60 -2.78
N ALA A 65 7.22 -0.40 -3.35
CA ALA A 65 7.01 0.80 -2.56
C ALA A 65 5.63 0.79 -1.85
N PHE A 66 4.70 -0.04 -2.32
CA PHE A 66 3.42 -0.29 -1.66
C PHE A 66 3.58 -1.01 -0.32
N THR A 67 4.66 -1.76 -0.09
CA THR A 67 4.87 -2.45 1.20
C THR A 67 5.41 -1.51 2.28
N SER A 68 5.96 -0.35 1.89
CA SER A 68 6.47 0.63 2.85
C SER A 68 5.33 1.30 3.60
N LEU A 69 5.43 1.37 4.93
CA LEU A 69 4.52 2.12 5.79
C LEU A 69 5.00 3.56 5.91
N LYS A 70 4.84 4.34 4.85
CA LYS A 70 5.42 5.70 4.79
C LYS A 70 4.68 6.67 5.69
N ILE A 71 3.37 6.52 5.82
CA ILE A 71 2.55 7.44 6.62
C ILE A 71 3.03 7.47 8.08
N SER A 72 3.39 6.31 8.65
CA SER A 72 3.84 6.21 10.04
C SER A 72 5.20 6.86 10.30
N ARG A 73 5.96 7.14 9.24
CA ARG A 73 7.28 7.77 9.30
C ARG A 73 7.23 9.29 9.16
N LEU A 74 6.06 9.86 8.86
CA LEU A 74 5.90 11.30 8.71
C LEU A 74 5.92 11.97 10.10
N PRO A 75 6.62 13.11 10.27
CA PRO A 75 6.66 13.82 11.56
C PRO A 75 5.29 14.21 12.13
N ALA A 76 4.28 14.35 11.27
CA ALA A 76 2.92 14.70 11.66
C ALA A 76 2.03 13.48 11.98
N TYR A 77 2.53 12.25 11.88
CA TYR A 77 1.69 11.05 12.01
C TYR A 77 0.93 10.96 13.33
N GLU A 78 1.60 11.23 14.45
CA GLU A 78 0.94 11.28 15.77
C GLU A 78 -0.16 12.34 15.84
N GLN A 79 -0.01 13.45 15.12
CA GLN A 79 -1.04 14.47 15.02
C GLN A 79 -2.23 13.95 14.21
N VAL A 80 -2.01 13.18 13.14
CA VAL A 80 -3.07 12.53 12.37
C VAL A 80 -3.87 11.57 13.24
N LEU A 81 -3.20 10.69 14.00
CA LEU A 81 -3.87 9.76 14.91
C LEU A 81 -4.64 10.50 16.00
N ARG A 82 -4.05 11.55 16.57
CA ARG A 82 -4.73 12.42 17.54
C ARG A 82 -5.97 13.09 16.94
N LEU A 83 -5.89 13.61 15.73
CA LEU A 83 -7.04 14.22 15.05
C LEU A 83 -8.19 13.21 14.89
N GLY A 84 -7.88 11.97 14.50
CA GLY A 84 -8.87 10.90 14.39
C GLY A 84 -9.55 10.58 15.72
N ARG A 85 -8.81 10.62 16.84
CA ARG A 85 -9.35 10.36 18.18
C ARG A 85 -10.14 11.54 18.75
N ASP A 86 -9.59 12.74 18.67
CA ASP A 86 -10.11 13.92 19.38
C ASP A 86 -11.26 14.60 18.64
N HIS A 87 -11.33 14.47 17.31
CA HIS A 87 -12.35 15.13 16.48
C HIS A 87 -13.25 14.09 15.82
N GLN A 88 -14.55 14.11 16.13
CA GLN A 88 -15.52 13.14 15.61
C GLN A 88 -15.73 13.25 14.10
N ASP A 89 -15.48 14.43 13.52
CA ASP A 89 -15.66 14.71 12.08
C ASP A 89 -14.37 14.61 11.26
N ALA A 90 -13.23 14.26 11.89
CA ALA A 90 -11.98 14.11 11.17
C ALA A 90 -12.03 12.91 10.21
N ILE A 91 -11.69 13.15 8.94
CA ILE A 91 -11.59 12.13 7.89
C ILE A 91 -10.13 12.05 7.44
N LEU A 92 -9.58 10.84 7.39
CA LEU A 92 -8.29 10.58 6.76
C LEU A 92 -8.51 10.11 5.33
N LEU A 93 -7.85 10.78 4.38
CA LEU A 93 -7.97 10.50 2.96
C LEU A 93 -6.59 10.09 2.39
N ASP A 94 -6.51 8.87 1.86
CA ASP A 94 -5.35 8.30 1.17
C ASP A 94 -5.63 8.24 -0.34
N ILE A 95 -5.05 9.18 -1.10
CA ILE A 95 -5.22 9.28 -2.56
C ILE A 95 -3.99 8.74 -3.28
N GLY A 96 -4.21 7.82 -4.22
CA GLY A 96 -3.13 7.04 -4.83
C GLY A 96 -2.67 5.94 -3.88
N CYS A 97 -3.61 5.30 -3.19
CA CYS A 97 -3.36 4.39 -2.09
C CYS A 97 -2.72 3.05 -2.53
N CYS A 98 -2.69 2.76 -3.84
CA CYS A 98 -2.35 1.45 -4.39
C CYS A 98 -3.21 0.37 -3.71
N PHE A 99 -2.63 -0.44 -2.82
CA PHE A 99 -3.38 -1.44 -2.05
C PHE A 99 -4.01 -0.90 -0.76
N GLY A 100 -3.62 0.29 -0.28
CA GLY A 100 -4.15 0.91 0.96
C GLY A 100 -3.38 0.54 2.23
N ASN A 101 -2.08 0.25 2.13
CA ASN A 101 -1.29 -0.16 3.30
C ASN A 101 -1.06 0.98 4.29
N ASP A 102 -0.84 2.21 3.82
CA ASP A 102 -0.69 3.37 4.69
C ASP A 102 -1.99 3.62 5.48
N ILE A 103 -3.15 3.60 4.82
CA ILE A 103 -4.42 3.75 5.54
C ILE A 103 -4.71 2.60 6.51
N ARG A 104 -4.37 1.35 6.15
CA ARG A 104 -4.51 0.19 7.06
C ARG A 104 -3.60 0.32 8.26
N LYS A 105 -2.39 0.88 8.09
CA LYS A 105 -1.48 1.18 9.19
C LYS A 105 -2.06 2.25 10.13
N ALA A 106 -2.61 3.34 9.59
CA ALA A 106 -3.30 4.34 10.40
C ALA A 106 -4.46 3.74 11.21
N VAL A 107 -5.26 2.86 10.60
CA VAL A 107 -6.36 2.18 11.29
C VAL A 107 -5.83 1.23 12.38
N ALA A 108 -4.79 0.44 12.08
CA ALA A 108 -4.16 -0.45 13.05
C ALA A 108 -3.59 0.30 14.27
N ASP A 109 -3.12 1.53 14.06
CA ASP A 109 -2.61 2.41 15.12
C ASP A 109 -3.70 3.24 15.82
N GLY A 110 -4.98 3.00 15.48
CA GLY A 110 -6.14 3.56 16.18
C GLY A 110 -6.86 4.71 15.48
N PHE A 111 -6.58 4.97 14.20
CA PHE A 111 -7.43 5.85 13.41
C PHE A 111 -8.80 5.18 13.15
N PRO A 112 -9.93 5.87 13.36
CA PRO A 112 -11.26 5.25 13.19
C PRO A 112 -11.55 4.80 11.76
N VAL A 113 -11.72 3.49 11.56
CA VAL A 113 -11.92 2.87 10.23
C VAL A 113 -13.12 3.44 9.47
N SER A 114 -14.20 3.78 10.15
CA SER A 114 -15.40 4.37 9.54
C SER A 114 -15.15 5.76 8.92
N ARG A 115 -14.00 6.36 9.18
CA ARG A 115 -13.58 7.70 8.73
C ARG A 115 -12.26 7.68 7.96
N ALA A 116 -11.81 6.49 7.58
CA ALA A 116 -10.62 6.27 6.78
C ALA A 116 -11.05 5.95 5.34
N LEU A 117 -10.72 6.83 4.40
CA LEU A 117 -11.06 6.68 2.99
C LEU A 117 -9.79 6.53 2.15
N ALA A 118 -9.75 5.50 1.31
CA ALA A 118 -8.67 5.25 0.37
C ALA A 118 -9.21 5.20 -1.06
N SER A 119 -8.44 5.74 -2.01
CA SER A 119 -8.80 5.74 -3.42
C SER A 119 -7.58 5.63 -4.31
N ASP A 120 -7.73 4.89 -5.41
CA ASP A 120 -6.77 4.78 -6.50
C ASP A 120 -7.54 4.70 -7.83
N LEU A 121 -6.86 4.86 -8.96
CA LEU A 121 -7.47 4.88 -10.29
C LEU A 121 -8.02 3.52 -10.71
N HIS A 122 -7.46 2.42 -10.20
CA HIS A 122 -7.85 1.07 -10.58
C HIS A 122 -8.55 0.34 -9.43
N GLN A 123 -9.87 0.17 -9.56
CA GLN A 123 -10.73 -0.51 -8.58
C GLN A 123 -10.24 -1.92 -8.23
N SER A 124 -9.60 -2.61 -9.18
CA SER A 124 -9.08 -3.98 -9.01
C SER A 124 -7.95 -4.10 -7.97
N PHE A 125 -7.45 -3.00 -7.40
CA PHE A 125 -6.48 -3.04 -6.29
C PHE A 125 -7.10 -3.22 -4.89
N GLY A 126 -8.41 -2.98 -4.72
CA GLY A 126 -9.05 -3.01 -3.39
C GLY A 126 -9.40 -4.40 -2.84
N HIS A 127 -9.15 -5.48 -3.58
CA HIS A 127 -9.62 -6.84 -3.25
C HIS A 127 -8.49 -7.82 -2.88
N TRP A 128 -7.27 -7.33 -2.62
CA TRP A 128 -6.13 -8.19 -2.30
C TRP A 128 -5.99 -8.34 -0.78
N ASP A 129 -5.92 -9.59 -0.31
CA ASP A 129 -5.59 -9.92 1.08
C ASP A 129 -4.13 -9.55 1.36
N MET A 130 -3.92 -8.30 1.81
CA MET A 130 -2.64 -7.69 2.20
C MET A 130 -2.61 -7.43 3.69
#